data_AF-A0A5J6YWV5-F1
#
_entry.id   AF-A0A5J6YWV5-F1
#
_cell.length_a   1.000
_cell.length_b   1.000
_cell.length_c   1.000
_cell.angle_alpha   90.00
_cell.angle_beta   90.00
_cell.angle_gamma   90.00
#
_symmetry.space_group_name_H-M   'P 1'
#
loop_
_entity.id
_entity.type
_entity.pdbx_description
1 polymer ?
#
loop_
_entity_poly.entity_id
_entity_poly.type
_entity_poly.pdbx_seq_one_letter_code
_entity_poly.pdbx_strand_id
1 'polypeptide(L)'
;MNAPAVQRTLVHLRDEAGETLLTLDVLINGWVRLSHLEGQPILCAEMIEDLLHEAATSGLDPELHAALLWELDLLALRGDGGWQPG
;
A
#
# COMPACT_ATOMS: atom_id res chain seq x y z
N MET A 1 10.74 18.18 5.84
CA MET A 1 10.81 17.65 4.45
C MET A 1 9.37 17.36 4.05
N ASN A 2 8.84 18.02 3.01
CA ASN A 2 7.44 17.79 2.62
C ASN A 2 7.32 16.39 2.00
N ALA A 3 6.37 15.58 2.47
CA ALA A 3 6.10 14.29 1.85
C ALA A 3 5.64 14.51 0.39
N PRO A 4 6.08 13.68 -0.58
CA PRO A 4 5.64 13.82 -1.96
C PRO A 4 4.12 13.72 -2.06
N ALA A 5 3.53 14.44 -3.01
CA ALA A 5 2.10 14.37 -3.27
C ALA A 5 1.71 12.98 -3.80
N VAL A 6 0.47 12.56 -3.52
CA VAL A 6 -0.11 11.33 -4.08
C VAL A 6 -0.43 11.56 -5.55
N GLN A 7 0.03 10.64 -6.41
CA GLN A 7 -0.34 10.60 -7.83
C GLN A 7 -1.62 9.79 -8.03
N ARG A 8 -1.69 8.60 -7.44
CA ARG A 8 -2.88 7.72 -7.45
C ARG A 8 -2.88 6.80 -6.24
N THR A 9 -4.07 6.40 -5.81
CA THR A 9 -4.22 5.34 -4.80
C THR A 9 -4.44 4.00 -5.50
N LEU A 10 -3.71 2.97 -5.06
CA LEU A 10 -3.82 1.60 -5.58
C LEU A 10 -4.84 0.79 -4.79
N VAL A 11 -4.78 0.87 -3.46
CA VAL A 11 -5.59 0.04 -2.56
C VAL A 11 -6.06 0.87 -1.36
N HIS A 12 -7.33 0.67 -1.00
CA HIS A 12 -7.84 1.01 0.33
C HIS A 12 -8.29 -0.28 1.01
N LEU A 13 -7.61 -0.68 2.08
CA LEU A 13 -8.12 -1.73 2.96
C LEU A 13 -9.06 -1.11 3.97
N ARG A 14 -10.24 -1.71 4.10
CA ARG A 14 -11.30 -1.24 4.97
C ARG A 14 -11.73 -2.32 5.94
N ASP A 15 -12.18 -1.90 7.11
CA ASP A 15 -12.82 -2.81 8.06
C ASP A 15 -14.26 -3.14 7.66
N GLU A 16 -14.93 -3.95 8.48
CA GLU A 16 -16.33 -4.33 8.28
C GLU A 16 -17.30 -3.14 8.38
N ALA A 17 -16.93 -2.07 9.09
CA ALA A 17 -17.70 -0.84 9.17
C ALA A 17 -17.49 0.07 7.94
N GLY A 18 -16.53 -0.26 7.07
CA GLY A 18 -16.16 0.51 5.88
C GLY A 18 -15.12 1.60 6.15
N GLU A 19 -14.56 1.67 7.36
CA GLU A 19 -13.51 2.61 7.73
C GLU A 19 -12.19 2.15 7.12
N THR A 20 -11.40 3.10 6.59
CA THR A 20 -10.14 2.77 5.92
C THR A 20 -9.05 2.51 6.95
N LEU A 21 -8.53 1.28 6.99
CA LEU A 21 -7.44 0.88 7.88
C LEU A 21 -6.08 1.20 7.26
N LEU A 22 -5.90 0.85 5.98
CA LEU A 22 -4.66 1.09 5.24
C LEU A 22 -4.95 1.70 3.87
N THR A 23 -4.04 2.55 3.43
CA THR A 23 -4.03 3.08 2.07
C THR A 23 -2.65 2.85 1.46
N LEU A 24 -2.64 2.29 0.25
CA LEU A 24 -1.44 2.14 -0.57
C LEU A 24 -1.51 3.12 -1.74
N ASP A 25 -0.58 4.07 -1.77
CA ASP A 25 -0.51 5.13 -2.77
C ASP A 25 0.74 5.00 -3.65
N VAL A 26 0.63 5.42 -4.91
CA VAL A 26 1.76 5.82 -5.75
C VAL A 26 1.92 7.33 -5.64
N LEU A 27 3.13 7.76 -5.36
CA LEU A 27 3.53 9.15 -5.24
C LEU A 27 4.00 9.70 -6.58
N ILE A 28 4.00 11.02 -6.73
CA ILE A 28 4.41 11.71 -7.98
C ILE A 28 5.85 11.42 -8.43
N ASN A 29 6.70 10.96 -7.52
CA ASN A 29 8.08 10.57 -7.81
C ASN A 29 8.22 9.08 -8.16
N GLY A 30 7.12 8.36 -8.33
CA GLY A 30 7.08 6.93 -8.66
C GLY A 30 7.22 6.01 -7.44
N TRP A 31 7.49 6.55 -6.25
CA TRP A 31 7.57 5.74 -5.03
C TRP A 31 6.18 5.30 -4.59
N VAL A 32 6.14 4.25 -3.77
CA VAL A 32 4.94 3.77 -3.13
C VAL A 32 4.94 4.08 -1.65
N ARG A 33 3.75 4.36 -1.11
CA ARG A 33 3.55 4.69 0.29
C ARG A 33 2.40 3.89 0.86
N LEU A 34 2.64 3.25 1.99
CA LEU A 34 1.61 2.60 2.80
C LEU A 34 1.37 3.46 4.04
N SER A 35 0.13 3.88 4.25
CA SER A 35 -0.29 4.70 5.39
C SER A 35 -1.41 4.03 6.17
N HIS A 36 -1.25 3.98 7.49
CA HIS A 36 -2.25 3.52 8.45
C HIS A 36 -3.11 4.69 8.96
N LEU A 37 -4.40 4.44 9.22
CA LEU A 37 -5.35 5.46 9.69
C LEU A 37 -4.89 6.15 10.98
N GLU A 38 -4.21 5.42 11.86
CA GLU A 38 -3.72 5.93 13.15
C GLU A 38 -2.45 6.80 13.05
N GLY A 39 -2.02 7.14 11.84
CA GLY A 39 -0.98 8.15 11.62
C GLY A 39 0.47 7.66 11.75
N GLN A 40 0.71 6.41 12.17
CA GLN A 40 2.02 5.72 12.07
C GLN A 40 1.84 4.19 12.02
N PRO A 41 2.77 3.44 11.40
CA PRO A 41 3.88 3.91 10.57
C PRO A 41 3.46 4.17 9.11
N ILE A 42 4.06 5.21 8.52
CA ILE A 42 4.03 5.44 7.08
C ILE A 42 5.27 4.77 6.50
N LEU A 43 5.08 3.72 5.71
CA LEU A 43 6.18 3.05 4.99
C LEU A 43 6.26 3.63 3.58
N CYS A 44 7.49 3.82 3.09
CA CYS A 44 7.74 4.37 1.77
C CYS A 44 8.89 3.60 1.13
N ALA A 45 8.70 3.09 -0.08
CA ALA A 45 9.76 2.45 -0.85
C ALA A 45 9.62 2.78 -2.34
N GLU A 46 10.67 2.51 -3.11
CA GLU A 46 10.63 2.71 -4.57
C GLU A 46 9.76 1.65 -5.25
N MET A 47 9.78 0.42 -4.72
CA MET A 47 9.06 -0.74 -5.24
C MET A 47 8.03 -1.27 -4.23
N ILE A 48 6.96 -1.89 -4.73
CA ILE A 48 5.93 -2.48 -3.87
C ILE A 48 6.50 -3.66 -3.09
N GLU A 49 7.38 -4.43 -3.69
CA GLU A 49 8.05 -5.59 -3.11
C GLU A 49 8.87 -5.21 -1.87
N ASP A 50 9.64 -4.12 -1.97
CA ASP A 50 10.41 -3.57 -0.86
C ASP A 50 9.49 -3.09 0.26
N LEU A 51 8.40 -2.40 -0.12
CA LEU A 51 7.41 -1.91 0.83
C LEU A 51 6.71 -3.06 1.57
N LEU A 52 6.40 -4.17 0.89
CA LEU A 52 5.81 -5.36 1.50
C LEU A 52 6.79 -6.06 2.43
N HIS A 53 8.07 -6.13 2.06
CA HIS A 53 9.11 -6.66 2.92
C HIS A 53 9.26 -5.84 4.20
N GLU A 54 9.24 -4.51 4.07
CA GLU A 54 9.28 -3.59 5.21
C GLU A 54 7.99 -3.69 6.04
N ALA A 55 6.82 -3.82 5.41
CA ALA A 55 5.54 -4.01 6.10
C ALA A 55 5.55 -5.25 6.97
N ALA A 56 6.04 -6.38 6.46
CA ALA A 56 6.15 -7.64 7.20
C ALA A 56 7.07 -7.55 8.43
N THR A 57 8.04 -6.63 8.43
CA THR A 57 9.01 -6.45 9.52
C THR A 57 8.72 -5.26 10.44
N SER A 58 7.82 -4.37 10.02
CA SER A 58 7.40 -3.16 10.76
C SER A 58 6.42 -3.41 11.91
N GLY A 59 5.96 -4.65 12.09
CA GLY A 59 4.94 -5.00 13.07
C GLY A 59 3.52 -4.69 12.63
N LEU A 60 3.28 -4.55 11.32
CA LEU A 60 1.94 -4.51 10.77
C LEU A 60 1.17 -5.77 11.17
N ASP A 61 -0.11 -5.61 11.50
CA ASP A 61 -0.99 -6.74 11.81
C ASP A 61 -0.91 -7.79 10.69
N PRO A 62 -0.63 -9.08 11.01
CA PRO A 62 -0.54 -10.14 10.01
C PRO A 62 -1.80 -10.30 9.15
N GLU A 63 -2.99 -10.04 9.71
CA GLU A 63 -4.25 -10.09 8.97
C GLU A 63 -4.34 -8.95 7.96
N LEU A 64 -3.93 -7.74 8.35
CA LEU A 64 -3.87 -6.60 7.45
C LEU A 64 -2.82 -6.79 6.35
N HIS A 65 -1.67 -7.37 6.70
CA HIS A 65 -0.63 -7.71 5.73
C HIS A 65 -1.14 -8.75 4.72
N ALA A 66 -1.81 -9.80 5.18
CA ALA A 66 -2.41 -10.80 4.29
C ALA A 66 -3.50 -10.21 3.39
N ALA A 67 -4.36 -9.33 3.93
CA ALA A 67 -5.38 -8.63 3.16
C ALA A 67 -4.75 -7.71 2.10
N LEU A 68 -3.63 -7.05 2.40
CA LEU A 68 -2.91 -6.21 1.45
C LEU A 68 -2.36 -7.02 0.27
N LEU A 69 -1.75 -8.17 0.55
CA LEU A 69 -1.28 -9.08 -0.50
C LEU A 69 -2.43 -9.54 -1.40
N TRP A 70 -3.56 -9.91 -0.81
CA TRP A 70 -4.74 -10.32 -1.55
C TRP A 70 -5.26 -9.23 -2.50
N GLU A 71 -5.39 -7.99 -2.03
CA GLU A 71 -5.83 -6.88 -2.88
C GLU A 71 -4.84 -6.58 -4.01
N LEU A 72 -3.54 -6.72 -3.77
CA LEU A 72 -2.51 -6.56 -4.80
C LEU A 72 -2.58 -7.66 -5.86
N ASP A 73 -2.79 -8.92 -5.46
CA ASP A 73 -3.01 -10.02 -6.39
C ASP A 73 -4.27 -9.78 -7.24
N LEU A 74 -5.35 -9.29 -6.63
CA LEU A 74 -6.56 -8.91 -7.37
C LEU A 74 -6.31 -7.76 -8.36
N LEU A 75 -5.53 -6.76 -7.97
CA LEU A 75 -5.16 -5.64 -8.84
C LEU A 75 -4.34 -6.13 -10.05
N ALA A 76 -3.37 -7.02 -9.80
CA ALA A 76 -2.56 -7.66 -10.83
C ALA A 76 -3.43 -8.43 -11.83
N LEU A 77 -4.41 -9.18 -11.34
CA LEU A 77 -5.33 -9.97 -12.17
C LEU A 77 -6.31 -9.10 -12.98
N ARG A 78 -6.72 -7.94 -12.46
CA ARG A 78 -7.62 -7.01 -13.18
C ARG A 78 -6.94 -6.35 -14.37
N GLY A 79 -5.62 -6.42 -14.47
CA GLY A 79 -4.87 -5.87 -15.59
C GLY A 79 -5.07 -4.36 -15.74
N ASP A 80 -5.26 -3.65 -14.62
CA ASP A 80 -5.45 -2.21 -14.59
C ASP A 80 -4.11 -1.50 -14.91
N GLY A 81 -3.68 -1.67 -16.16
CA GLY A 81 -2.84 -0.83 -17.02
C GLY A 81 -1.53 -0.23 -16.53
N GLY A 82 -1.07 -0.51 -15.31
CA GLY A 82 0.08 0.19 -14.76
C GLY A 82 0.82 -0.52 -13.63
N TRP A 83 0.58 -1.81 -13.44
CA TRP A 83 1.45 -2.66 -12.64
C TRP A 83 2.02 -3.74 -13.57
N GLN A 84 3.33 -3.68 -13.79
CA GLN A 84 4.09 -4.76 -14.39
C GLN A 84 5.09 -5.22 -13.32
N PRO A 85 5.04 -6.48 -12.87
CA PRO A 85 6.13 -7.03 -12.07
C PRO A 85 7.34 -7.17 -13.00
N GLY A 86 8.41 -6.44 -12.69
CA GLY A 86 9.63 -6.41 -13.50
C GLY A 86 10.81 -5.91 -12.69
#